data_AF-A0A2E2QGU2-F1
#
_entry.id   AF-A0A2E2QGU2-F1
#
_cell.length_a   1.000
_cell.length_b   1.000
_cell.length_c   1.000
_cell.angle_alpha   90.00
_cell.angle_beta   90.00
_cell.angle_gamma   90.00
#
_symmetry.space_group_name_H-M   'P 1'
#
loop_
_entity.id
_entity.type
_entity.pdbx_description
1 polymer ?
#
loop_
_entity_poly.entity_id
_entity_poly.type
_entity_poly.pdbx_seq_one_letter_code
_entity_poly.pdbx_strand_id
1 'polypeptide(L)'
;MSELRPSLEEILKDPSAVFDSPQDVVDDPHLSDRDKSEILEIWKEDAEALIRAESENMESANRTSPAAELLAEISNIQIRFEEKLKNGNVS
;
A
#
# COMPACT_ATOMS: atom_id res chain seq x y z
N MET A 1 -0.91 -28.73 -8.72
CA MET A 1 -0.94 -27.37 -9.28
C MET A 1 0.10 -26.59 -8.51
N SER A 2 1.17 -26.15 -9.17
CA SER A 2 2.16 -25.31 -8.51
C SER A 2 1.51 -23.94 -8.34
N GLU A 3 1.26 -23.50 -7.11
CA GLU A 3 0.86 -22.12 -6.83
C GLU A 3 2.03 -21.22 -7.23
N LEU A 4 1.98 -20.65 -8.44
CA LEU A 4 2.89 -19.59 -8.83
C LEU A 4 2.54 -18.39 -7.98
N ARG A 5 3.39 -18.10 -6.99
CA ARG A 5 3.31 -16.84 -6.27
C ARG A 5 3.92 -15.74 -7.15
N PRO A 6 3.30 -14.55 -7.19
CA PRO A 6 3.86 -13.42 -7.92
C PRO A 6 5.24 -13.07 -7.35
N SER A 7 6.16 -12.68 -8.22
CA SER A 7 7.46 -12.16 -7.78
C SER A 7 7.31 -10.76 -7.20
N LEU A 8 8.30 -10.29 -6.43
CA LEU A 8 8.32 -8.91 -5.93
C LEU A 8 8.18 -7.90 -7.07
N GLU A 9 8.83 -8.14 -8.22
CA GLU A 9 8.72 -7.28 -9.40
C GLU A 9 7.31 -7.23 -10.00
N GLU A 10 6.52 -8.30 -9.85
CA GLU A 10 5.11 -8.31 -10.28
C GLU A 10 4.22 -7.57 -9.27
N ILE A 11 4.47 -7.78 -7.98
CA ILE A 11 3.78 -7.06 -6.91
C ILE A 11 3.98 -5.55 -7.04
N LEU A 12 5.22 -5.10 -7.26
CA LEU A 12 5.54 -3.68 -7.38
C LEU A 12 4.93 -3.01 -8.61
N LYS A 13 4.44 -3.76 -9.60
CA LYS A 13 3.75 -3.17 -10.76
C LYS A 13 2.31 -2.79 -10.45
N ASP A 14 1.62 -3.67 -9.71
CA ASP A 14 0.25 -3.46 -9.33
C ASP A 14 -0.04 -4.20 -8.01
N PRO A 15 0.28 -3.59 -6.86
CA PRO A 15 0.07 -4.19 -5.55
C PRO A 15 -1.40 -4.59 -5.33
N SER A 16 -2.32 -3.82 -5.91
CA SER A 16 -3.77 -4.03 -5.80
C SER A 16 -4.28 -5.26 -6.56
N ALA A 17 -3.51 -5.76 -7.54
CA ALA A 17 -3.83 -7.01 -8.22
C ALA A 17 -3.37 -8.26 -7.44
N VAL A 18 -2.49 -8.09 -6.46
CA VAL A 18 -1.95 -9.19 -5.64
C VAL A 18 -2.57 -9.21 -4.25
N PHE A 19 -2.81 -8.04 -3.66
CA PHE A 19 -3.34 -7.88 -2.31
C PHE A 19 -4.70 -7.20 -2.34
N ASP A 20 -5.64 -7.72 -1.56
CA ASP A 20 -6.97 -7.14 -1.40
C ASP A 20 -6.90 -5.83 -0.58
N SER A 21 -5.94 -5.72 0.33
CA SER A 21 -5.72 -4.55 1.16
C SER A 21 -4.23 -4.28 1.46
N PRO A 22 -3.84 -3.03 1.77
CA PRO A 22 -2.48 -2.73 2.21
C PRO A 22 -2.10 -3.43 3.53
N GLN A 23 -3.09 -3.84 4.32
CA GLN A 23 -2.88 -4.60 5.55
C GLN A 23 -2.33 -6.00 5.23
N ASP A 24 -2.75 -6.62 4.12
CA ASP A 24 -2.24 -7.93 3.71
C ASP A 24 -0.73 -7.90 3.40
N VAL A 25 -0.21 -6.77 2.93
CA VAL A 25 1.23 -6.57 2.68
C VAL A 25 2.04 -6.71 3.97
N VAL A 26 1.59 -6.06 5.06
CA VAL A 26 2.34 -6.10 6.33
C VAL A 26 2.17 -7.42 7.06
N ASP A 27 1.05 -8.12 6.84
CA ASP A 27 0.77 -9.43 7.42
C ASP A 27 1.40 -10.58 6.63
N ASP A 28 1.84 -10.35 5.39
CA ASP A 28 2.52 -11.37 4.59
C ASP A 28 3.86 -11.80 5.24
N PRO A 29 4.02 -13.07 5.63
CA PRO A 29 5.23 -13.56 6.30
C PRO A 29 6.39 -13.85 5.33
N HIS A 30 6.15 -13.80 4.01
CA HIS A 30 7.14 -14.05 2.97
C HIS A 30 7.83 -12.78 2.47
N LEU A 31 7.27 -11.61 2.78
CA LEU A 31 7.90 -10.32 2.50
C LEU A 31 8.84 -9.91 3.63
N SER A 32 10.03 -9.40 3.27
CA SER A 32 10.91 -8.75 4.24
C SER A 32 10.35 -7.39 4.64
N ASP A 33 10.79 -6.85 5.77
CA ASP A 33 10.34 -5.52 6.21
C ASP A 33 10.63 -4.42 5.17
N ARG A 34 11.74 -4.58 4.44
CA ARG A 34 12.09 -3.70 3.32
C ARG A 34 11.11 -3.82 2.17
N ASP A 35 10.77 -5.06 1.76
CA ASP A 35 9.84 -5.29 0.65
C ASP A 35 8.45 -4.73 1.01
N LYS A 36 8.01 -4.92 2.26
CA LYS A 36 6.75 -4.36 2.77
C LYS A 36 6.71 -2.84 2.64
N SER A 37 7.78 -2.16 3.08
CA SER A 37 7.90 -0.71 2.94
C SER A 37 7.85 -0.27 1.47
N GLU A 38 8.57 -0.96 0.60
CA GLU A 38 8.65 -0.62 -0.84
C GLU A 38 7.30 -0.81 -1.54
N ILE A 39 6.60 -1.91 -1.27
CA ILE A 39 5.26 -2.17 -1.83
C ILE A 39 4.25 -1.12 -1.35
N LEU A 40 4.24 -0.79 -0.05
CA LEU A 40 3.35 0.24 0.48
C LEU A 40 3.64 1.63 -0.09
N GLU A 41 4.92 1.96 -0.35
CA GLU A 41 5.30 3.23 -0.98
C GLU A 41 4.78 3.32 -2.42
N ILE A 42 4.98 2.28 -3.23
CA ILE A 42 4.46 2.27 -4.61
C ILE A 42 2.93 2.34 -4.62
N TRP A 43 2.25 1.60 -3.74
CA TRP A 43 0.79 1.63 -3.67
C TRP A 43 0.27 3.01 -3.26
N LYS A 44 0.99 3.70 -2.37
CA LYS A 44 0.69 5.08 -2.00
C LYS A 44 0.78 6.03 -3.20
N GLU A 45 1.85 5.93 -3.99
CA GLU A 45 2.06 6.76 -5.17
C GLU A 45 0.94 6.56 -6.22
N ASP A 46 0.49 5.32 -6.41
CA ASP A 46 -0.64 5.01 -7.29
C ASP A 46 -1.95 5.64 -6.80
N ALA A 47 -2.27 5.50 -5.50
CA ALA A 47 -3.43 6.15 -4.90
C ALA A 47 -3.36 7.69 -5.03
N GLU A 48 -2.18 8.29 -4.85
CA GLU A 48 -1.97 9.73 -5.08
C GLU A 48 -2.13 10.13 -6.54
N ALA A 49 -1.74 9.28 -7.50
CA ALA A 49 -1.96 9.50 -8.92
C ALA A 49 -3.44 9.44 -9.29
N LEU A 50 -4.18 8.47 -8.73
CA LEU A 50 -5.64 8.36 -8.91
C LEU A 50 -6.36 9.60 -8.38
N ILE A 51 -6.04 10.06 -7.16
CA ILE A 51 -6.63 11.28 -6.59
C ILE A 51 -6.36 12.50 -7.47
N ARG A 52 -5.14 12.64 -8.00
CA ARG A 52 -4.79 13.73 -8.91
C ARG A 52 -5.63 13.67 -10.19
N ALA A 53 -5.74 12.49 -10.80
CA ALA A 53 -6.55 12.28 -12.00
C ALA A 53 -8.05 12.53 -11.76
N GLU A 54 -8.59 12.17 -10.59
CA GLU A 54 -9.97 12.47 -10.17
C GLU A 54 -10.18 13.98 -9.95
N SER A 55 -9.23 14.65 -9.30
CA SER A 55 -9.27 16.08 -8.99
C SER A 55 -9.20 16.96 -10.25
N GLU A 56 -8.43 16.54 -11.25
CA GLU A 56 -8.36 17.22 -12.56
C GLU A 56 -9.67 17.10 -13.36
N ASN A 57 -10.56 16.15 -13.02
CA ASN A 57 -11.77 15.86 -13.79
C ASN A 57 -13.06 16.44 -13.18
N MET A 58 -13.12 16.74 -11.86
CA MET A 58 -14.37 17.22 -11.23
C MET A 58 -14.18 18.23 -10.09
N GLU A 59 -14.38 19.51 -10.41
CA GLU A 59 -14.66 20.60 -9.46
C GLU A 59 -16.11 20.46 -8.93
N SER A 60 -16.45 19.39 -8.19
CA SER A 60 -17.64 19.31 -7.31
C SER A 60 -17.96 17.88 -6.85
N ALA A 61 -17.30 17.40 -5.80
CA ALA A 61 -17.94 16.43 -4.92
C ALA A 61 -17.32 16.51 -3.53
N ASN A 62 -18.13 16.92 -2.55
CA ASN A 62 -17.85 16.87 -1.12
C ASN A 62 -17.84 15.41 -0.60
N ARG A 63 -17.18 14.49 -1.30
CA ARG A 63 -17.05 13.07 -0.93
C ARG A 63 -15.59 12.69 -1.01
N THR A 64 -15.07 12.09 0.06
CA THR A 64 -13.78 11.40 0.04
C THR A 64 -13.82 10.34 -1.06
N SER A 65 -12.91 10.41 -2.03
CA SER A 65 -12.83 9.39 -3.08
C SER A 65 -12.27 8.08 -2.51
N PRO A 66 -12.58 6.92 -3.10
CA PRO A 66 -12.02 5.64 -2.67
C PRO A 66 -10.49 5.65 -2.63
N ALA A 67 -9.85 6.33 -3.58
CA ALA A 67 -8.40 6.49 -3.61
C ALA A 67 -7.86 7.33 -2.43
N ALA A 68 -8.59 8.37 -2.01
CA ALA A 68 -8.24 9.17 -0.83
C ALA A 68 -8.37 8.38 0.48
N GLU A 69 -9.36 7.50 0.59
CA GLU A 69 -9.52 6.61 1.75
C GLU A 69 -8.40 5.55 1.80
N LEU A 70 -8.09 4.93 0.66
CA LEU A 70 -6.97 4.02 0.52
C LEU A 70 -5.63 4.67 0.88
N LEU A 71 -5.37 5.89 0.39
CA LEU A 71 -4.15 6.64 0.73
C LEU A 71 -4.01 6.89 2.24
N ALA A 72 -5.12 7.25 2.90
CA ALA A 72 -5.14 7.45 4.35
C ALA A 72 -4.86 6.14 5.10
N GLU A 73 -5.41 5.02 4.62
CA GLU A 73 -5.16 3.69 5.18
C GLU A 73 -3.69 3.27 5.03
N ILE A 74 -3.12 3.37 3.83
CA ILE A 74 -1.69 3.07 3.56
C ILE A 74 -0.80 3.89 4.50
N SER A 75 -1.08 5.18 4.64
CA SER A 75 -0.31 6.08 5.50
C SER A 75 -0.36 5.66 6.97
N ASN A 76 -1.55 5.28 7.48
CA ASN A 76 -1.71 4.80 8.86
C ASN A 76 -0.97 3.49 9.09
N ILE A 77 -1.00 2.58 8.11
CA ILE A 77 -0.31 1.29 8.17
C ILE A 77 1.20 1.51 8.20
N GLN A 78 1.74 2.38 7.33
CA GLN A 78 3.17 2.72 7.32
C GLN A 78 3.63 3.26 8.68
N ILE A 79 2.91 4.21 9.27
CA ILE A 79 3.25 4.77 10.60
C ILE A 79 3.34 3.67 11.65
N ARG A 80 2.29 2.84 11.76
CA ARG A 80 2.23 1.76 12.75
C ARG A 80 3.32 0.71 12.51
N PHE A 81 3.59 0.40 11.24
CA PHE A 81 4.61 -0.55 10.84
C PHE A 81 6.01 -0.04 11.23
N GLU A 82 6.32 1.21 10.91
CA GLU A 82 7.58 1.85 11.31
C GLU A 82 7.75 1.93 12.83
N GLU A 83 6.68 2.26 13.57
CA GLU A 83 6.69 2.24 15.04
C GLU A 83 6.99 0.84 15.57
N LYS A 84 6.37 -0.20 15.00
CA LYS A 84 6.64 -1.59 15.36
C LYS A 84 8.09 -1.98 15.10
N LEU A 85 8.67 -1.56 13.98
CA LEU A 85 10.09 -1.80 13.68
C LEU A 85 11.02 -1.10 14.69
N LYS A 86 10.74 0.17 15.02
CA LYS A 86 11.51 0.94 16.01
C LYS A 86 11.41 0.33 17.42
N ASN A 87 10.21 -0.09 17.81
CA ASN A 87 9.94 -0.67 19.12
C ASN A 87 10.38 -2.15 19.25
N GLY A 88 10.51 -2.86 18.14
CA GLY A 88 11.01 -4.24 18.11
C GLY A 88 12.53 -4.34 18.11
N ASN A 89 13.25 -3.26 17.76
CA ASN A 89 14.71 -3.22 17.68
C ASN A 89 15.40 -2.75 18.98
N VAL A 90 14.62 -2.51 20.04
CA VAL A 90 15.12 -2.33 21.41
C VAL A 90 15.17 -3.69 22.11
N SER A 91 16.29 -4.40 21.95
CA SER A 91 16.70 -5.54 22.79
C SER A 91 18.21 -5.53 22.95
#